data_AF-A0A077PSG6-F1
#
_entry.id   AF-A0A077PSG6-F1
#
_cell.length_a   1.000
_cell.length_b   1.000
_cell.length_c   1.000
_cell.angle_alpha   90.00
_cell.angle_beta   90.00
_cell.angle_gamma   90.00
#
_symmetry.space_group_name_H-M   'P 1'
#
loop_
_entity.id
_entity.type
_entity.pdbx_description
1 polymer ?
#
loop_
_entity_poly.entity_id
_entity_poly.type
_entity_poly.pdbx_seq_one_letter_code
_entity_poly.pdbx_strand_id
1 'polypeptide(L)' 'MRNVMPAPVELSKGRIKFGTLLVRPLRKSVVCAIPRYQVEDGSYYYGKFDSREQALGFCEQLYGGGIDGRIKEGSASV' A
#
# COMPACT_ATOMS: atom_id res chain seq x y z
N MET A 1 10.71 17.74 -12.12
CA MET A 1 11.05 17.40 -10.71
C MET A 1 11.54 15.97 -10.71
N ARG A 2 12.70 15.66 -10.11
CA ARG A 2 13.12 14.25 -9.97
C ARG A 2 12.15 13.61 -8.99
N ASN A 3 11.26 12.73 -9.44
CA ASN A 3 10.47 11.88 -8.55
C ASN A 3 11.45 10.92 -7.87
N VAL A 4 12.05 11.36 -6.76
CA VAL A 4 12.92 10.53 -5.95
C VAL A 4 12.01 9.50 -5.30
N MET A 5 12.14 8.24 -5.71
CA MET A 5 11.41 7.14 -5.10
C MET A 5 11.83 7.06 -3.63
N PRO A 6 10.90 7.24 -2.68
CA PRO A 6 11.26 7.19 -1.27
C PRO A 6 11.68 5.78 -0.89
N ALA A 7 12.71 5.66 -0.06
CA ALA A 7 13.13 4.37 0.47
C ALA A 7 12.17 3.91 1.59
N PRO A 8 11.80 2.62 1.65
CA PRO A 8 11.07 2.07 2.78
C PRO A 8 11.90 2.15 4.06
N VAL A 9 11.33 2.71 5.13
CA VAL A 9 11.95 2.78 6.46
C VAL A 9 11.13 1.95 7.43
N GLU A 10 11.76 0.96 8.06
CA GLU A 10 11.10 0.14 9.08
C GLU A 10 10.93 0.91 10.39
N LEU A 11 9.72 0.86 10.92
CA LEU A 11 9.29 1.43 12.19
C LEU A 11 8.96 0.32 13.19
N SER A 12 8.70 0.70 14.44
CA SER A 12 8.34 -0.25 15.50
C SER A 12 7.08 -1.07 15.16
N LYS A 13 7.11 -2.35 15.56
CA LYS A 13 6.03 -3.34 15.35
C LYS A 13 5.79 -3.70 13.89
N GLY A 14 6.84 -3.71 13.07
CA GLY A 14 6.78 -4.12 11.66
C GLY A 14 6.05 -3.14 10.74
N ARG A 15 5.80 -1.91 11.22
CA ARG A 15 5.27 -0.81 10.41
C ARG A 15 6.37 -0.31 9.48
N ILE A 16 6.01 0.18 8.30
CA ILE A 16 6.97 0.68 7.31
C ILE A 16 6.48 2.03 6.81
N LYS A 17 7.35 3.03 6.85
CA LYS A 17 7.09 4.33 6.23
C LYS A 17 7.68 4.33 4.82
N PHE A 18 6.86 4.67 3.83
CA PHE A 18 7.25 4.79 2.43
C PHE A 18 6.86 6.19 1.94
N GLY A 19 7.76 7.17 2.11
CA GLY A 19 7.43 8.58 1.90
C GLY A 19 6.35 9.06 2.88
N THR A 20 5.17 9.39 2.35
CA THR A 20 3.96 9.76 3.10
C THR A 20 3.06 8.56 3.41
N LEU A 21 3.29 7.42 2.74
CA LEU A 21 2.52 6.20 2.96
C LEU A 21 3.04 5.46 4.20
N LEU A 22 2.11 4.83 4.90
CA LEU A 22 2.34 3.96 6.04
C LEU A 22 1.80 2.58 5.70
N VAL A 23 2.71 1.60 5.70
CA VAL A 23 2.36 0.18 5.65
C VAL A 23 2.31 -0.35 7.07
N ARG A 24 1.16 -0.88 7.49
CA ARG A 24 0.98 -1.46 8.81
C ARG A 24 0.62 -2.95 8.74
N PRO A 25 1.29 -3.82 9.52
CA PRO A 25 0.84 -5.18 9.67
C PRO A 25 -0.45 -5.18 10.49
N LEU A 26 -1.48 -5.84 9.97
CA LEU A 26 -2.71 -6.11 10.67
C LEU A 26 -2.52 -7.33 11.55
N ARG A 27 -3.04 -7.25 12.77
CA ARG A 27 -3.03 -8.39 13.68
C ARG A 27 -3.87 -9.51 13.07
N LYS A 28 -3.39 -10.74 13.25
CA LYS A 28 -4.16 -11.95 12.94
C LYS A 28 -5.49 -11.87 13.69
N SER A 29 -6.58 -12.11 12.97
CA SER A 29 -7.91 -12.20 13.55
C SER A 29 -8.36 -13.66 13.54
N VAL A 30 -9.30 -14.02 14.40
CA VAL A 30 -9.92 -15.36 14.43
C VAL A 30 -10.54 -15.74 13.08
N VAL A 31 -10.97 -14.74 12.30
CA VAL A 31 -11.54 -14.90 10.95
C VAL A 31 -10.50 -14.88 9.83
N CYS A 32 -9.25 -14.49 10.10
CA CYS A 32 -8.19 -14.46 9.09
C CYS A 32 -6.83 -14.66 9.74
N ALA A 33 -6.32 -15.90 9.64
CA ALA A 33 -5.04 -16.31 10.20
C ALA A 33 -3.83 -15.80 9.39
N ILE A 34 -4.07 -15.30 8.17
CA ILE A 34 -3.03 -14.81 7.26
C ILE A 34 -2.62 -13.39 7.69
N PRO A 35 -1.31 -13.12 7.89
CA PRO A 35 -0.82 -11.79 8.19
C PRO A 35 -1.09 -10.85 7.00
N ARG A 36 -1.87 -9.79 7.21
CA ARG A 36 -2.18 -8.81 6.16
C ARG A 36 -1.45 -7.49 6.42
N TYR A 37 -1.21 -6.74 5.36
CA TYR A 37 -0.57 -5.44 5.39
C TYR A 37 -1.55 -4.40 4.85
N GLN A 38 -1.78 -3.34 5.60
CA GLN A 38 -2.64 -2.22 5.19
C GLN A 38 -1.77 -1.03 4.79
N VAL A 39 -2.14 -0.35 3.71
CA VAL A 39 -1.50 0.88 3.23
C VAL A 39 -2.45 2.07 3.42
N GLU A 40 -1.95 3.13 4.04
CA GLU A 40 -2.67 4.38 4.30
C GLU A 40 -1.71 5.59 4.27
N ASP A 41 -2.18 6.81 3.97
CA ASP A 41 -1.38 8.05 4.14
C ASP A 41 -1.77 8.85 5.40
N GLY A 42 -2.72 8.34 6.19
CA GLY A 42 -3.35 9.04 7.31
C GLY A 42 -4.66 9.73 6.93
N SER A 43 -4.85 10.06 5.65
CA SER A 43 -6.12 10.61 5.13
C SER A 43 -6.96 9.55 4.42
N TYR A 44 -6.32 8.70 3.61
CA TYR A 44 -6.96 7.66 2.84
C TYR A 44 -6.42 6.28 3.18
N TYR A 45 -7.33 5.32 3.15
CA TYR A 45 -7.01 3.90 3.15
C TYR A 45 -6.99 3.41 1.70
N TYR A 46 -5.84 2.91 1.25
CA TYR A 46 -5.66 2.47 -0.13
C TYR A 46 -5.97 0.98 -0.32
N GLY A 47 -5.76 0.15 0.71
CA GLY A 47 -6.01 -1.28 0.59
C GLY A 47 -5.34 -2.15 1.64
N LYS A 48 -5.64 -3.44 1.52
CA LYS A 48 -5.07 -4.55 2.30
C LYS A 48 -4.42 -5.53 1.31
N PHE A 49 -3.24 -6.00 1.68
CA PHE A 49 -2.41 -6.90 0.91
C PHE A 49 -2.06 -8.11 1.77
N ASP A 50 -1.90 -9.28 1.14
CA ASP A 50 -1.60 -10.51 1.87
C ASP A 50 -0.10 -10.64 2.21
N SER A 51 0.75 -9.80 1.63
CA SER A 51 2.20 -9.79 1.87
C SER A 51 2.80 -8.39 1.94
N ARG A 52 3.93 -8.28 2.67
CA ARG A 52 4.72 -7.04 2.77
C ARG A 52 5.18 -6.54 1.40
N GLU A 53 5.68 -7.45 0.58
CA GLU A 53 6.21 -7.16 -0.75
C GLU A 53 5.13 -6.59 -1.68
N GLN A 54 3.91 -7.13 -1.62
CA GLN A 54 2.79 -6.60 -2.40
C GLN A 54 2.40 -5.18 -1.95
N ALA A 55 2.38 -4.93 -0.63
CA ALA A 55 2.09 -3.59 -0.11
C ALA A 55 3.18 -2.57 -0.51
N LEU A 56 4.45 -2.97 -0.48
CA LEU A 56 5.56 -2.11 -0.91
C LEU A 56 5.55 -1.88 -2.42
N GLY A 57 5.34 -2.91 -3.23
CA GLY A 57 5.22 -2.77 -4.69
C GLY A 57 4.03 -1.90 -5.09
N PHE A 58 2.96 -1.87 -4.30
CA PHE A 58 1.88 -0.90 -4.48
C PHE A 58 2.33 0.53 -4.13
N CYS A 59 3.07 0.73 -3.04
CA CYS A 59 3.64 2.04 -2.70
C CYS A 59 4.59 2.56 -3.78
N GLU A 60 5.43 1.68 -4.35
CA GLU A 60 6.30 2.01 -5.48
C GLU A 60 5.51 2.43 -6.71
N GLN A 61 4.41 1.73 -7.04
CA GLN A 61 3.53 2.12 -8.15
C GLN A 61 2.85 3.48 -7.91
N LEU A 62 2.42 3.76 -6.67
CA LEU A 62 1.84 5.05 -6.30
C LEU A 62 2.83 6.20 -6.50
N TYR A 63 4.07 6.04 -6.03
CA TYR A 63 5.12 7.07 -6.16
C TYR A 63 5.71 7.17 -7.57
N GLY A 64 5.77 6.04 -8.29
CA GLY A 64 6.26 5.96 -9.66
C GLY A 64 5.32 6.54 -10.71
N GLY A 65 4.15 7.06 -10.32
CA GLY A 65 3.16 7.65 -11.24
C GLY A 65 2.32 6.61 -12.01
N GLY A 66 2.37 5.33 -11.62
CA GLY A 66 1.71 4.24 -12.34
C GLY A 66 0.19 4.15 -12.15
N ILE A 67 -0.40 4.93 -11.25
CA ILE A 67 -1.85 4.97 -11.02
C ILE A 67 -2.60 6.01 -11.86
N ASP A 68 -1.90 6.90 -12.57
CA ASP A 68 -2.55 7.87 -13.48
C ASP A 68 -3.20 7.19 -14.70
N GLY A 69 -2.85 5.92 -14.99
CA GLY A 69 -3.28 5.22 -16.22
C GLY A 69 -4.21 4.01 -16.06
N ARG A 70 -4.69 3.66 -14.86
CA ARG A 70 -5.51 2.44 -14.67
C ARG A 70 -6.84 2.65 -13.94
N ILE A 71 -7.46 3.81 -14.13
CA ILE A 71 -8.92 3.86 -14.26
C ILE A 71 -9.23 3.75 -15.75
N LYS A 72 -8.97 2.56 -16.34
CA LYS A 72 -9.71 2.23 -17.55
C LYS A 72 -11.10 1.83 -17.07
N GLU A 73 -11.98 2.82 -17.07
CA GLU A 73 -13.44 2.68 -17.17
C GLU A 73 -13.78 1.36 -17.86
N GLY A 74 -14.27 0.40 -17.08
CA GLY A 74 -14.40 -0.97 -17.54
C GLY A 74 -14.98 -1.86 -16.46
N SER A 75 -16.16 -1.50 -15.96
CA SER A 75 -17.17 -2.42 -15.39
C SER A 75 -18.38 -1.63 -14.90
N ALA A 76 -19.13 -1.05 -15.83
CA ALA A 76 -20.55 -0.76 -15.63
C ALA A 76 -21.21 -0.61 -17.01
N SER A 77 -21.34 -1.73 -17.72
CA SER A 77 -22.43 -1.86 -18.69
C SER A 77 -23.44 -2.81 -18.06
N VAL A 78 -24.61 -2.24 -17.78
CA VAL A 78 -25.87 -2.90 -17.43
C VAL A 78 -26.27 -3.94 -18.46
#